data_AF-A0A957CDF0-F1
#
_entry.id   AF-A0A957CDF0-F1
#
_cell.length_a   1.000
_cell.length_b   1.000
_cell.length_c   1.000
_cell.angle_alpha   90.00
_cell.angle_beta   90.00
_cell.angle_gamma   90.00
#
_symmetry.space_group_name_H-M   'P 1'
#
loop_
_entity.id
_entity.type
_entity.pdbx_description
1 polymer ?
#
loop_
_entity_poly.entity_id
_entity_poly.type
_entity_poly.pdbx_seq_one_letter_code
_entity_poly.pdbx_strand_id
1 'polypeptide(L)' 'MMGFGGAIWMIIFWIVILGGGIWLLATIFPRTHSASNSNAQTNDDPLVILKQRYARGELTKEEFETIRHDLEQA' A
#
# COMPACT_ATOMS: atom_id res chain seq x y z
N MET A 1 -32.36 -32.16 -16.49
CA MET A 1 -32.05 -30.80 -16.01
C MET A 1 -31.42 -30.90 -14.62
N MET A 2 -30.13 -31.23 -14.51
CA MET A 2 -29.37 -31.31 -13.24
C MET A 2 -27.87 -31.12 -13.52
N GLY A 3 -27.49 -29.96 -14.06
CA GLY A 3 -26.08 -29.62 -14.31
C GLY A 3 -25.67 -28.29 -13.68
N PHE A 4 -26.62 -27.38 -13.46
CA PHE A 4 -26.33 -26.04 -12.99
C PHE A 4 -26.13 -25.96 -11.46
N GLY A 5 -26.95 -26.70 -10.69
CA GLY A 5 -26.88 -26.68 -9.22
C GLY A 5 -25.55 -27.16 -8.65
N GLY A 6 -24.93 -28.18 -9.27
CA GLY A 6 -23.61 -28.69 -8.85
C GLY A 6 -22.47 -27.72 -9.15
N ALA A 7 -22.50 -27.03 -10.29
CA ALA A 7 -21.50 -26.03 -10.66
C ALA A 7 -21.52 -24.81 -9.72
N ILE A 8 -22.72 -24.34 -9.35
CA ILE A 8 -22.88 -23.24 -8.38
C ILE A 8 -22.33 -23.65 -7.02
N TRP A 9 -22.66 -24.85 -6.54
CA TRP A 9 -22.21 -25.35 -5.25
C TRP A 9 -20.67 -25.45 -5.17
N MET A 10 -20.03 -25.88 -6.26
CA MET A 10 -18.59 -25.96 -6.34
C MET A 10 -17.93 -24.58 -6.28
N ILE A 11 -18.48 -23.57 -6.98
CA ILE A 11 -17.96 -22.20 -6.95
C ILE A 11 -18.11 -21.59 -5.55
N ILE A 12 -19.27 -21.75 -4.91
CA ILE A 12 -19.50 -21.26 -3.55
C ILE A 12 -18.51 -21.91 -2.58
N PHE A 13 -18.26 -23.20 -2.69
CA PHE A 13 -17.28 -23.92 -1.87
C PHE A 13 -15.86 -23.34 -2.00
N TRP A 14 -15.41 -23.04 -3.23
CA TRP A 14 -14.11 -22.38 -3.46
C TRP A 14 -14.05 -20.97 -2.90
N ILE A 15 -15.12 -20.18 -3.03
CA ILE A 15 -15.21 -18.83 -2.46
C ILE A 15 -15.17 -18.88 -0.94
N VAL A 16 -15.81 -19.86 -0.31
CA VAL A 16 -15.78 -20.02 1.16
C VAL A 16 -14.39 -20.43 1.63
N ILE A 17 -13.70 -21.33 0.92
CA ILE A 17 -12.32 -21.71 1.25
C ILE A 17 -11.37 -20.51 1.12
N LEU A 18 -11.39 -19.82 -0.02
CA LEU A 18 -10.52 -18.67 -0.28
C LEU A 18 -10.86 -17.50 0.64
N GLY A 19 -12.15 -17.14 0.69
CA GLY A 19 -12.68 -16.05 1.51
C GLY A 19 -12.49 -16.31 3.00
N GLY A 20 -12.73 -17.53 3.46
CA GLY A 20 -12.49 -17.94 4.84
C GLY A 20 -11.02 -17.85 5.23
N GLY A 21 -10.11 -18.31 4.36
CA GLY A 21 -8.66 -18.17 4.58
C GLY A 21 -8.22 -16.71 4.66
N ILE A 22 -8.66 -15.87 3.73
CA ILE A 22 -8.36 -14.43 3.71
C ILE A 22 -8.94 -13.73 4.95
N TRP A 23 -10.19 -14.07 5.34
CA TRP A 23 -10.85 -13.51 6.50
C TRP A 23 -10.15 -13.91 7.81
N LEU A 24 -9.70 -15.17 7.91
CA LEU A 24 -8.97 -15.65 9.08
C LEU A 24 -7.60 -14.96 9.20
N LEU A 25 -6.86 -14.82 8.09
CA LEU A 25 -5.62 -14.04 8.06
C LEU A 25 -5.85 -12.56 8.38
N ALA A 26 -6.91 -11.94 7.85
CA ALA A 26 -7.25 -10.54 8.11
C ALA A 26 -7.73 -10.28 9.56
N THR A 27 -8.26 -11.31 10.22
CA THR A 27 -8.71 -11.23 11.62
C THR A 27 -7.56 -11.45 12.59
N ILE A 28 -6.63 -12.37 12.26
CA ILE A 28 -5.45 -12.67 13.08
C ILE A 28 -4.37 -11.58 12.94
N PHE A 29 -4.28 -10.93 11.77
CA PHE A 29 -3.50 -9.71 11.56
C PHE A 29 -4.47 -8.52 11.53
N PRO A 30 -4.97 -8.03 12.69
CA PRO A 30 -5.68 -6.76 12.72
C PRO A 30 -4.77 -5.74 12.06
N ARG A 31 -5.29 -5.07 11.03
CA ARG A 31 -4.55 -4.10 10.22
C ARG A 31 -4.10 -2.91 11.08
N THR A 32 -3.05 -3.08 11.88
CA THR A 32 -2.25 -1.98 12.41
C THR A 32 -1.23 -1.59 11.34
N HIS A 33 -1.74 -1.17 10.19
CA HIS A 33 -1.03 -0.46 9.14
C HIS A 33 -2.08 0.53 8.62
N SER A 34 -2.12 1.83 8.94
CA SER A 34 -1.03 2.78 9.25
C SER A 34 0.29 2.43 8.59
N ALA A 35 0.23 2.07 7.32
CA ALA A 35 1.28 2.36 6.34
C ALA A 35 0.89 1.72 5.01
N SER A 36 0.68 2.58 4.02
CA SER A 36 1.13 2.34 2.65
C SER A 36 0.23 1.51 1.72
N ASN A 37 -1.02 1.95 1.59
CA ASN A 37 -1.68 1.96 0.26
C ASN A 37 -1.27 3.20 -0.56
N SER A 38 -0.06 3.72 -0.31
CA SER A 38 0.49 4.90 -0.98
C SER A 38 1.92 4.69 -1.51
N ASN A 39 2.56 3.53 -1.33
CA ASN A 39 3.93 3.30 -1.80
C ASN A 39 4.13 3.29 -3.33
N ALA A 40 3.05 3.23 -4.12
CA ALA A 40 3.16 3.38 -5.56
C ALA A 40 3.10 4.86 -6.00
N GLN A 41 2.74 5.79 -5.11
CA GLN A 41 2.59 7.21 -5.42
C GLN A 41 3.48 8.11 -4.54
N THR A 42 3.97 7.62 -3.38
CA THR A 42 4.84 8.39 -2.47
C THR A 42 6.33 8.28 -2.78
N ASN A 43 6.75 7.28 -3.57
CA ASN A 43 8.12 7.25 -4.09
C ASN A 43 8.35 8.25 -5.22
N ASP A 44 7.27 8.76 -5.81
CA ASP A 44 7.31 9.79 -6.85
C ASP A 44 7.17 11.21 -6.28
N ASP A 45 6.86 11.36 -4.99
CA ASP A 45 6.79 12.68 -4.36
C ASP A 45 8.23 13.22 -4.15
N PRO A 46 8.64 14.25 -4.90
CA PRO A 46 10.00 14.78 -4.82
C PRO A 46 10.38 15.22 -3.41
N LEU A 47 9.40 15.61 -2.57
CA LEU A 47 9.61 16.01 -1.18
C LEU A 47 10.03 14.82 -0.29
N VAL A 48 9.55 13.61 -0.57
CA VAL A 48 9.90 12.40 0.17
C VAL A 48 11.34 11.98 -0.14
N ILE A 49 11.73 12.03 -1.42
CA ILE A 49 13.12 11.79 -1.85
C ILE A 49 14.07 12.82 -1.22
N LEU A 50 13.67 14.10 -1.21
CA LEU A 50 14.46 15.17 -0.61
C LEU A 50 14.70 14.94 0.90
N LYS A 51 13.65 14.62 1.65
CA LYS A 51 13.73 14.31 3.09
C LYS A 51 14.63 13.10 3.37
N GLN A 52 14.58 12.08 2.52
CA GLN A 52 15.42 10.89 2.67
C GLN A 52 16.91 11.21 2.52
N ARG A 53 17.28 12.08 1.56
CA ARG A 53 18.67 12.51 1.34
C ARG A 53 19.18 13.39 2.47
N TYR A 54 18.36 14.30 2.97
CA TYR A 54 18.68 15.09 4.17
C TYR A 54 18.89 14.20 5.40
N ALA A 55 18.03 13.20 5.61
CA ALA A 55 18.18 12.23 6.71
C ALA A 55 19.45 11.36 6.60
N ARG A 56 19.93 11.12 5.38
CA ARG A 56 21.23 10.47 5.12
C ARG A 56 22.43 11.40 5.35
N GLY A 57 22.20 12.69 5.58
CA GLY A 57 23.26 13.69 5.68
C GLY A 57 23.95 14.00 4.36
N GLU A 58 23.35 13.60 3.23
CA GLU A 58 23.86 13.90 1.88
C GLU A 58 23.59 15.35 1.47
N LEU A 59 22.73 16.05 2.21
CA LEU A 59 22.28 17.40 1.93
C LEU A 59 22.45 18.27 3.16
N THR A 60 22.94 19.48 2.98
CA THR A 60 22.96 20.49 4.04
C THR A 60 21.56 21.07 4.29
N LYS A 61 21.36 21.74 5.43
CA LYS A 61 20.06 22.33 5.76
C LYS A 61 19.67 23.42 4.76
N GLU A 62 20.65 24.18 4.30
CA GLU A 62 20.49 25.26 3.34
C GLU A 62 19.99 24.73 2.00
N GLU A 63 20.63 23.67 1.48
CA GLU A 63 20.22 23.02 0.23
C GLU A 63 18.86 22.34 0.35
N PHE A 64 18.53 21.77 1.52
CA PHE A 64 17.21 21.19 1.78
C PHE A 64 16.10 22.23 1.68
N GLU A 65 16.26 23.38 2.32
CA GLU A 65 15.23 24.43 2.31
C GLU A 65 15.05 25.05 0.91
N THR A 66 16.13 25.26 0.16
CA THR A 66 16.05 25.76 -1.22
C THR A 66 15.26 24.82 -2.11
N ILE A 67 15.63 23.54 -2.15
CA ILE A 67 14.96 22.56 -3.02
C ILE A 67 13.52 22.32 -2.56
N ARG A 68 13.27 22.32 -1.24
CA ARG A 68 11.93 22.20 -0.69
C ARG A 68 11.03 23.33 -1.16
N HIS A 69 11.50 24.58 -1.10
CA HIS A 69 10.74 25.72 -1.57
C HIS A 69 10.44 25.66 -3.06
N ASP A 70 11.41 25.23 -3.87
CA ASP A 70 11.21 25.05 -5.32
C ASP A 70 10.17 23.96 -5.62
N LEU A 71 10.20 22.85 -4.87
CA LEU A 71 9.25 21.75 -5.01
C LEU A 71 7.84 22.07 -4.50
N GLU A 72 7.71 22.95 -3.51
CA GLU A 72 6.41 23.44 -3.02
C GLU A 72 5.78 24.48 -3.97
N GLN A 73 6.59 25.11 -4.84
CA GLN A 73 6.15 26.12 -5.81
C GLN A 73 5.90 25.58 -7.23
N ALA A 74 6.25 24.32 -7.50
CA ALA A 74 6.04 23.63 -8.78
C ALA A 74 4.66 22.94 -8.85
#